data_AF-I3T9V0-F1
#
_entry.id   AF-I3T9V0-F1
#
_cell.length_a   1.000
_cell.length_b   1.000
_cell.length_c   1.000
_cell.angle_alpha   90.00
_cell.angle_beta   90.00
_cell.angle_gamma   90.00
#
_symmetry.space_group_name_H-M   'P 1'
#
loop_
_entity.id
_entity.type
_entity.pdbx_description
1 polymer ?
#
loop_
_entity_poly.entity_id
_entity_poly.type
_entity_poly.pdbx_seq_one_letter_code
_entity_poly.pdbx_strand_id
1 'polypeptide(L)'
;MERKNKRLAVLVGCNYPNTPNELRGCINDVLAMKDTLVKRFGFDHANIQLLTDDDPKNSSSTMPTGANIKQALSSMVDKAEAGDVLYFHYSGHGTRIPSKIHGHPFRHEEAIVSCDFNLITDLDFRQLVNRIPKGASLTILSDSCHSGGLIDKEKEQIGPSSFDDKNATLKLSDHKPKTIPYESIFQHVSSLTNINTTDIGTHLLEFFGSDASLRFRLTSRDLEEGVLLKPDEGILLSGCQSDETSADMSPNMSNGKAYGAFSNAVQIVLKENKGKLSNREVVVKARDVLKGQGFVQHPCLYCSDENADDVFLLQMLEL
;
A
#
# COMPACT_ATOMS: atom_id res chain seq x y z
N MET A 1 -7.10 -35.49 7.83
CA MET A 1 -6.02 -34.65 8.36
C MET A 1 -6.49 -33.22 8.14
N GLU A 2 -6.82 -32.48 9.19
CA GLU A 2 -7.29 -31.10 9.04
C GLU A 2 -6.16 -30.25 8.45
N ARG A 3 -6.47 -29.55 7.36
CA ARG A 3 -5.54 -28.66 6.69
C ARG A 3 -5.22 -27.50 7.63
N LYS A 4 -3.94 -27.19 7.82
CA LYS A 4 -3.51 -25.99 8.53
C LYS A 4 -3.69 -24.77 7.61
N ASN A 5 -4.41 -23.76 8.06
CA ASN A 5 -4.59 -22.51 7.30
C ASN A 5 -3.24 -21.85 7.02
N LYS A 6 -3.07 -21.36 5.79
CA LYS A 6 -1.84 -20.73 5.33
C LYS A 6 -1.84 -19.25 5.71
N ARG A 7 -0.63 -18.72 5.86
CA ARG A 7 -0.37 -17.30 6.04
C ARG A 7 0.56 -16.86 4.92
N LEU A 8 0.05 -16.09 3.98
CA LEU A 8 0.73 -15.71 2.75
C LEU A 8 0.97 -14.20 2.76
N ALA A 9 2.16 -13.74 2.38
CA ALA A 9 2.44 -12.31 2.32
C ALA A 9 3.20 -11.90 1.07
N VAL A 10 2.89 -10.70 0.58
CA VAL A 10 3.67 -9.98 -0.43
C VAL A 10 4.13 -8.67 0.20
N LEU A 11 5.44 -8.41 0.20
CA LEU A 11 6.04 -7.22 0.79
C LEU A 11 6.83 -6.48 -0.28
N VAL A 12 6.52 -5.20 -0.49
CA VAL A 12 7.05 -4.38 -1.58
C VAL A 12 7.63 -3.09 -1.02
N GLY A 13 8.94 -2.90 -1.16
CA GLY A 13 9.65 -1.69 -0.76
C GLY A 13 10.34 -1.04 -1.95
N CYS A 14 9.91 0.17 -2.34
CA CYS A 14 10.51 0.92 -3.44
C CYS A 14 11.25 2.15 -2.92
N ASN A 15 12.57 2.20 -3.09
CA ASN A 15 13.42 3.33 -2.77
C ASN A 15 13.79 4.18 -4.00
N TYR A 16 13.50 3.74 -5.23
CA TYR A 16 13.77 4.46 -6.49
C TYR A 16 15.22 4.99 -6.59
N PRO A 17 16.24 4.15 -6.34
CA PRO A 17 17.62 4.60 -6.21
C PRO A 17 18.12 5.24 -7.50
N ASN A 18 18.98 6.25 -7.37
CA ASN A 18 19.55 6.99 -8.50
C ASN A 18 18.49 7.73 -9.36
N THR A 19 17.33 8.06 -8.79
CA THR A 19 16.31 8.90 -9.44
C THR A 19 16.05 10.16 -8.61
N PRO A 20 15.45 11.22 -9.20
CA PRO A 20 14.98 12.37 -8.44
C PRO A 20 13.95 12.01 -7.34
N ASN A 21 13.31 10.84 -7.47
CA ASN A 21 12.28 10.33 -6.56
C ASN A 21 12.85 9.38 -5.50
N GLU A 22 14.17 9.40 -5.24
CA GLU A 22 14.79 8.48 -4.29
C GLU A 22 14.25 8.62 -2.84
N LEU A 23 13.86 7.50 -2.22
CA LEU A 23 13.50 7.33 -0.81
C LEU A 23 14.53 6.42 -0.12
N ARG A 24 14.50 6.33 1.21
CA ARG A 24 15.51 5.56 1.96
C ARG A 24 14.92 4.57 2.95
N GLY A 25 13.69 4.78 3.42
CA GLY A 25 13.06 3.95 4.45
C GLY A 25 12.24 2.77 3.94
N CYS A 26 11.83 2.77 2.67
CA CYS A 26 10.80 1.84 2.19
C CYS A 26 11.23 0.37 2.25
N ILE A 27 12.49 0.08 1.91
CA ILE A 27 13.06 -1.27 2.04
C ILE A 27 13.18 -1.67 3.52
N ASN A 28 13.58 -0.76 4.40
CA ASN A 28 13.69 -1.05 5.83
C ASN A 28 12.32 -1.37 6.45
N ASP A 29 11.26 -0.69 6.01
CA ASP A 29 9.89 -0.91 6.47
C ASP A 29 9.44 -2.36 6.22
N VAL A 30 9.61 -2.83 4.98
CA VAL A 30 9.17 -4.18 4.60
C VAL A 30 10.03 -5.28 5.20
N LEU A 31 11.32 -5.03 5.42
CA LEU A 31 12.20 -5.95 6.14
C LEU A 31 11.82 -6.06 7.63
N ALA A 32 11.51 -4.95 8.28
CA ALA A 32 11.01 -4.95 9.66
C ALA A 32 9.66 -5.66 9.77
N MET A 33 8.78 -5.46 8.78
CA MET A 33 7.48 -6.14 8.75
C MET A 33 7.62 -7.64 8.50
N LYS A 34 8.49 -8.07 7.58
CA LYS A 34 8.83 -9.49 7.37
C LYS A 34 9.21 -10.17 8.68
N ASP A 35 10.10 -9.55 9.44
CA ASP A 35 10.56 -10.06 10.73
C ASP A 35 9.41 -10.22 11.73
N THR A 36 8.52 -9.21 11.82
CA THR A 36 7.36 -9.24 12.72
C THR A 36 6.33 -10.28 12.28
N LEU A 37 6.05 -10.43 10.97
CA LEU A 37 5.15 -11.47 10.44
C LEU A 37 5.61 -12.88 10.81
N VAL A 38 6.91 -13.15 10.70
CA VAL A 38 7.48 -14.45 11.06
C VAL A 38 7.44 -14.64 12.58
N LYS A 39 8.05 -13.71 13.33
CA LYS A 39 8.29 -13.88 14.78
C LYS A 39 7.02 -13.80 15.62
N ARG A 40 6.06 -12.93 15.25
CA ARG A 40 4.85 -12.67 16.03
C ARG A 40 3.62 -13.37 15.46
N PHE A 41 3.51 -13.45 14.13
CA PHE A 41 2.28 -13.94 13.48
C PHE A 41 2.43 -15.34 12.84
N GLY A 42 3.61 -15.95 12.93
CA GLY A 42 3.85 -17.33 12.49
C GLY A 42 3.74 -17.53 10.98
N PHE A 43 4.03 -16.48 10.19
CA PHE A 43 4.16 -16.64 8.73
C PHE A 43 5.41 -17.48 8.42
N ASP A 44 5.26 -18.45 7.53
CA ASP A 44 6.40 -19.21 7.01
C ASP A 44 7.20 -18.33 6.06
N HIS A 45 8.53 -18.31 6.19
CA HIS A 45 9.43 -17.62 5.27
C HIS A 45 9.18 -17.99 3.79
N ALA A 46 8.84 -19.25 3.50
CA ALA A 46 8.55 -19.72 2.15
C ALA A 46 7.24 -19.15 1.57
N ASN A 47 6.37 -18.61 2.42
CA ASN A 47 5.09 -18.01 2.05
C ASN A 47 5.14 -16.47 2.04
N ILE A 48 6.32 -15.87 2.24
CA ILE A 48 6.54 -14.42 2.15
C ILE A 48 7.35 -14.12 0.89
N GLN A 49 6.74 -13.44 -0.06
CA GLN A 49 7.42 -12.92 -1.24
C GLN A 49 7.87 -11.48 -0.99
N LEU A 50 9.16 -11.20 -1.19
CA LEU A 50 9.76 -9.87 -0.98
C LEU A 50 10.19 -9.29 -2.33
N LEU A 51 9.74 -8.07 -2.63
CA LEU A 51 10.13 -7.31 -3.80
C LEU A 51 10.74 -5.97 -3.38
N THR A 52 12.01 -5.74 -3.73
CA THR A 52 12.75 -4.52 -3.38
C THR A 52 13.67 -4.11 -4.51
N ASP A 53 13.87 -2.80 -4.68
CA ASP A 53 14.71 -2.22 -5.73
C ASP A 53 16.12 -1.87 -5.24
N ASP A 54 16.63 -2.65 -4.27
CA ASP A 54 18.03 -2.58 -3.87
C ASP A 54 18.97 -3.14 -4.94
N ASP A 55 20.25 -2.79 -4.84
CA ASP A 55 21.27 -3.25 -5.79
C ASP A 55 21.25 -4.79 -5.89
N PRO A 56 20.99 -5.36 -7.08
CA PRO A 56 20.95 -6.81 -7.29
C PRO A 56 22.24 -7.54 -6.88
N LYS A 57 23.36 -6.83 -6.75
CA LYS A 57 24.61 -7.40 -6.22
C LYS A 57 24.56 -7.71 -4.74
N ASN A 58 23.66 -7.06 -4.01
CA ASN A 58 23.55 -7.14 -2.56
C ASN A 58 22.28 -7.88 -2.10
N SER A 59 21.38 -8.25 -3.02
CA SER A 59 20.10 -8.87 -2.69
C SER A 59 19.59 -9.82 -3.77
N SER A 60 18.92 -10.89 -3.34
CA SER A 60 18.24 -11.86 -4.19
C SER A 60 16.75 -11.58 -4.36
N SER A 61 16.28 -10.40 -3.94
CA SER A 61 14.89 -9.97 -4.08
C SER A 61 14.51 -9.77 -5.55
N THR A 62 13.22 -9.91 -5.84
CA THR A 62 12.67 -9.61 -7.16
C THR A 62 12.43 -8.10 -7.28
N MET A 63 12.79 -7.48 -8.40
CA MET A 63 12.54 -6.05 -8.62
C MET A 63 11.03 -5.72 -8.52
N PRO A 64 10.62 -4.65 -7.82
CA PRO A 64 9.23 -4.26 -7.63
C PRO A 64 8.70 -3.48 -8.85
N THR A 65 8.80 -4.09 -10.03
CA THR A 65 8.16 -3.57 -11.25
C THR A 65 6.64 -3.73 -11.19
N GLY A 66 5.90 -2.95 -11.97
CA GLY A 66 4.44 -3.06 -12.00
C GLY A 66 3.97 -4.49 -12.38
N ALA A 67 4.68 -5.14 -13.31
CA ALA A 67 4.41 -6.52 -13.69
C ALA A 67 4.67 -7.51 -12.53
N ASN A 68 5.83 -7.40 -11.87
CA ASN A 68 6.22 -8.32 -10.80
C ASN A 68 5.32 -8.17 -9.56
N ILE A 69 4.94 -6.95 -9.19
CA ILE A 69 4.01 -6.70 -8.08
C ILE A 69 2.65 -7.35 -8.37
N LYS A 70 2.08 -7.10 -9.56
CA LYS A 70 0.78 -7.69 -9.93
C LYS A 70 0.84 -9.22 -10.01
N GLN A 71 1.93 -9.78 -10.52
CA GLN A 71 2.13 -11.23 -10.56
C GLN A 71 2.24 -11.84 -9.16
N ALA A 72 3.00 -11.20 -8.25
CA ALA A 72 3.15 -11.64 -6.87
C ALA A 72 1.79 -11.63 -6.14
N LEU A 73 1.04 -10.54 -6.26
CA LEU A 73 -0.29 -10.42 -5.68
C LEU A 73 -1.26 -11.46 -6.26
N SER A 74 -1.32 -11.63 -7.59
CA SER A 74 -2.19 -12.65 -8.21
C SER A 74 -1.80 -14.04 -7.71
N SER A 75 -0.51 -14.37 -7.68
CA SER A 75 -0.03 -15.66 -7.19
C SER A 75 -0.37 -15.91 -5.72
N MET A 76 -0.36 -14.88 -4.88
CA MET A 76 -0.77 -14.96 -3.48
C MET A 76 -2.27 -15.28 -3.36
N VAL A 77 -3.12 -14.59 -4.12
CA VAL A 77 -4.57 -14.82 -4.12
C VAL A 77 -4.95 -16.16 -4.75
N ASP A 78 -4.30 -16.55 -5.85
CA ASP A 78 -4.54 -17.84 -6.53
C ASP A 78 -4.20 -19.06 -5.66
N LYS A 79 -3.27 -18.89 -4.72
CA LYS A 79 -2.91 -19.92 -3.75
C LYS A 79 -3.83 -19.93 -2.54
N ALA A 80 -4.63 -18.89 -2.31
CA ALA A 80 -5.42 -18.77 -1.10
C ALA A 80 -6.63 -19.72 -1.12
N GLU A 81 -7.02 -20.19 0.06
CA GLU A 81 -8.28 -20.91 0.28
C GLU A 81 -8.99 -20.35 1.51
N ALA A 82 -10.23 -20.79 1.74
CA ALA A 82 -11.01 -20.37 2.90
C ALA A 82 -10.24 -20.60 4.21
N GLY A 83 -10.21 -19.58 5.07
CA GLY A 83 -9.50 -19.58 6.35
C GLY A 83 -8.04 -19.13 6.29
N ASP A 84 -7.46 -18.96 5.10
CA ASP A 84 -6.09 -18.44 4.96
C ASP A 84 -6.02 -16.93 5.29
N VAL A 85 -4.87 -16.48 5.79
CA VAL A 85 -4.59 -15.06 6.10
C VAL A 85 -3.59 -14.53 5.08
N LEU A 86 -4.00 -13.53 4.31
CA LEU A 86 -3.21 -12.86 3.31
C LEU A 86 -2.78 -11.48 3.83
N TYR A 87 -1.55 -11.09 3.52
CA TYR A 87 -1.02 -9.79 3.91
C TYR A 87 -0.27 -9.13 2.75
N PHE A 88 -0.57 -7.87 2.49
CA PHE A 88 0.17 -7.06 1.54
C PHE A 88 0.71 -5.82 2.25
N HIS A 89 2.01 -5.57 2.14
CA HIS A 89 2.63 -4.33 2.62
C HIS A 89 3.33 -3.65 1.48
N TYR A 90 2.91 -2.42 1.18
CA TYR A 90 3.57 -1.53 0.25
C TYR A 90 4.17 -0.35 1.01
N SER A 91 5.45 -0.08 0.79
CA SER A 91 6.10 1.17 1.19
C SER A 91 6.80 1.76 -0.03
N GLY A 92 6.44 2.98 -0.40
CA GLY A 92 6.92 3.62 -1.62
C GLY A 92 6.10 4.85 -1.97
N HIS A 93 6.26 5.36 -3.19
CA HIS A 93 5.49 6.49 -3.68
C HIS A 93 4.07 6.09 -4.10
N GLY A 94 3.12 6.99 -3.87
CA GLY A 94 1.83 6.99 -4.55
C GLY A 94 1.63 8.25 -5.40
N THR A 95 0.56 8.28 -6.18
CA THR A 95 0.21 9.40 -7.05
C THR A 95 -1.31 9.52 -7.23
N ARG A 96 -1.76 10.68 -7.69
CA ARG A 96 -3.15 10.96 -8.06
C ARG A 96 -3.26 11.12 -9.56
N ILE A 97 -4.04 10.27 -10.21
CA ILE A 97 -4.32 10.32 -11.64
C ILE A 97 -5.59 11.17 -11.86
N PRO A 98 -5.56 12.18 -12.74
CA PRO A 98 -6.77 12.92 -13.11
C PRO A 98 -7.84 11.98 -13.68
N SER A 99 -9.05 12.00 -13.13
CA SER A 99 -10.13 11.14 -13.66
C SER A 99 -10.59 11.62 -15.04
N LYS A 100 -10.94 10.65 -15.89
CA LYS A 100 -11.55 10.88 -17.21
C LYS A 100 -13.09 10.75 -17.19
N ILE A 101 -13.70 10.56 -16.02
CA ILE A 101 -15.15 10.37 -15.92
C ILE A 101 -15.85 11.72 -16.11
N HIS A 102 -16.60 11.83 -17.21
CA HIS A 102 -17.39 13.02 -17.53
C HIS A 102 -18.44 13.26 -16.44
N GLY A 103 -18.50 14.47 -15.89
CA GLY A 103 -19.43 14.84 -14.82
C GLY A 103 -18.88 14.70 -13.39
N HIS A 104 -17.70 14.10 -13.21
CA HIS A 104 -17.01 14.02 -11.92
C HIS A 104 -15.58 14.59 -11.98
N PRO A 105 -15.40 15.86 -12.39
CA PRO A 105 -14.08 16.46 -12.64
C PRO A 105 -13.19 16.59 -11.38
N PHE A 106 -13.76 16.41 -10.19
CA PHE A 106 -13.04 16.47 -8.91
C PHE A 106 -12.61 15.10 -8.38
N ARG A 107 -13.08 13.99 -8.98
CA ARG A 107 -12.64 12.65 -8.58
C ARG A 107 -11.22 12.45 -9.09
N HIS A 108 -10.30 12.15 -8.19
CA HIS A 108 -8.95 11.74 -8.53
C HIS A 108 -8.85 10.24 -8.24
N GLU A 109 -8.22 9.51 -9.15
CA GLU A 109 -7.91 8.10 -8.94
C GLU A 109 -6.55 8.00 -8.25
N GLU A 110 -6.37 6.99 -7.41
CA GLU A 110 -5.14 6.79 -6.63
C GLU A 110 -4.39 5.56 -7.15
N ALA A 111 -3.07 5.66 -7.16
CA ALA A 111 -2.20 4.59 -7.65
C ALA A 111 -0.90 4.51 -6.86
N ILE A 112 -0.40 3.29 -6.67
CA ILE A 112 0.98 3.08 -6.23
C ILE A 112 1.93 3.16 -7.44
N VAL A 113 3.12 3.69 -7.21
CA VAL A 113 4.15 3.86 -8.25
C VAL A 113 5.21 2.77 -8.09
N SER A 114 5.23 1.78 -8.97
CA SER A 114 6.30 0.77 -9.01
C SER A 114 7.67 1.36 -9.36
N CYS A 115 8.76 0.62 -9.18
CA CYS A 115 10.11 1.14 -9.45
C CYS A 115 10.36 1.49 -10.94
N ASP A 116 9.57 0.91 -11.85
CA ASP A 116 9.60 1.19 -13.30
C ASP A 116 8.51 2.17 -13.74
N PHE A 117 7.84 2.84 -12.80
CA PHE A 117 6.76 3.81 -13.05
C PHE A 117 5.51 3.23 -13.75
N ASN A 118 5.41 1.91 -13.86
CA ASN A 118 4.19 1.24 -14.27
C ASN A 118 3.15 1.29 -13.15
N LEU A 119 2.18 2.19 -13.28
CA LEU A 119 1.19 2.46 -12.24
C LEU A 119 0.29 1.25 -11.98
N ILE A 120 -0.02 1.02 -10.71
CA ILE A 120 -1.03 0.04 -10.26
C ILE A 120 -2.12 0.82 -9.54
N THR A 121 -3.34 0.78 -10.07
CA THR A 121 -4.45 1.61 -9.59
C THR A 121 -5.37 0.83 -8.66
N ASP A 122 -6.27 1.55 -7.99
CA ASP A 122 -7.42 1.02 -7.26
C ASP A 122 -8.15 -0.13 -7.98
N LEU A 123 -8.35 -0.03 -9.30
CA LEU A 123 -9.03 -1.03 -10.10
C LEU A 123 -8.26 -2.36 -10.17
N ASP A 124 -6.93 -2.33 -10.21
CA ASP A 124 -6.12 -3.55 -10.17
C ASP A 124 -6.27 -4.24 -8.81
N PHE A 125 -6.23 -3.48 -7.72
CA PHE A 125 -6.45 -4.00 -6.37
C PHE A 125 -7.85 -4.54 -6.18
N ARG A 126 -8.87 -3.83 -6.67
CA ARG A 126 -10.26 -4.28 -6.62
C ARG A 126 -10.45 -5.62 -7.32
N GLN A 127 -9.92 -5.78 -8.54
CA GLN A 127 -10.01 -7.08 -9.23
C GLN A 127 -9.31 -8.20 -8.46
N LEU A 128 -8.24 -7.87 -7.75
CA LEU A 128 -7.54 -8.82 -6.90
C LEU A 128 -8.36 -9.22 -5.67
N VAL A 129 -8.93 -8.24 -4.95
CA VAL A 129 -9.75 -8.47 -3.76
C VAL A 129 -10.99 -9.30 -4.09
N ASN A 130 -11.63 -9.05 -5.24
CA ASN A 130 -12.80 -9.80 -5.69
C ASN A 130 -12.53 -11.30 -6.01
N ARG A 131 -11.25 -11.72 -6.07
CA ARG A 131 -10.85 -13.12 -6.27
C ARG A 131 -10.54 -13.86 -4.96
N ILE A 132 -10.56 -13.16 -3.82
CA ILE A 132 -10.26 -13.77 -2.53
C ILE A 132 -11.35 -14.80 -2.19
N PRO A 133 -10.99 -16.04 -1.80
CA PRO A 133 -11.96 -17.04 -1.39
C PRO A 133 -12.73 -16.59 -0.15
N LYS A 134 -14.04 -16.86 -0.13
CA LYS A 134 -14.87 -16.58 1.04
C LYS A 134 -14.28 -17.22 2.31
N GLY A 135 -14.13 -16.42 3.36
CA GLY A 135 -13.56 -16.85 4.64
C GLY A 135 -12.03 -16.76 4.73
N ALA A 136 -11.33 -16.40 3.65
CA ALA A 136 -9.96 -15.90 3.74
C ALA A 136 -9.98 -14.40 4.05
N SER A 137 -8.93 -13.88 4.69
CA SER A 137 -8.82 -12.46 5.04
C SER A 137 -7.60 -11.83 4.35
N LEU A 138 -7.75 -10.67 3.72
CA LEU A 138 -6.62 -9.86 3.23
C LEU A 138 -6.50 -8.57 4.03
N THR A 139 -5.31 -8.33 4.58
CA THR A 139 -4.94 -7.04 5.16
C THR A 139 -3.88 -6.36 4.30
N ILE A 140 -4.16 -5.12 3.90
CA ILE A 140 -3.25 -4.25 3.13
C ILE A 140 -2.74 -3.16 4.06
N LEU A 141 -1.42 -3.06 4.23
CA LEU A 141 -0.75 -1.92 4.83
C LEU A 141 -0.11 -1.09 3.72
N SER A 142 -0.61 0.11 3.47
CA SER A 142 -0.06 1.01 2.45
C SER A 142 0.58 2.23 3.10
N ASP A 143 1.90 2.25 3.14
CA ASP A 143 2.70 3.39 3.60
C ASP A 143 3.18 4.23 2.41
N SER A 144 2.20 4.90 1.79
CA SER A 144 2.39 5.83 0.68
C SER A 144 1.37 6.96 0.75
N CYS A 145 1.68 8.12 0.15
CA CYS A 145 0.67 9.14 -0.06
C CYS A 145 -0.36 8.66 -1.08
N HIS A 146 -1.60 9.15 -1.01
CA HIS A 146 -2.65 8.81 -1.98
C HIS A 146 -2.88 7.30 -2.09
N SER A 147 -3.11 6.65 -0.96
CA SER A 147 -3.46 5.22 -0.91
C SER A 147 -4.79 4.92 -0.22
N GLY A 148 -5.55 5.95 0.16
CA GLY A 148 -6.86 5.80 0.80
C GLY A 148 -7.92 5.23 -0.16
N GLY A 149 -7.72 5.36 -1.47
CA GLY A 149 -8.59 4.82 -2.51
C GLY A 149 -8.20 3.44 -3.04
N LEU A 150 -7.17 2.77 -2.49
CA LEU A 150 -6.70 1.48 -3.03
C LEU A 150 -7.74 0.35 -2.88
N ILE A 151 -8.64 0.45 -1.91
CA ILE A 151 -9.83 -0.41 -1.81
C ILE A 151 -11.05 0.51 -1.88
N ASP A 152 -11.85 0.37 -2.93
CA ASP A 152 -13.01 1.22 -3.22
C ASP A 152 -14.22 0.75 -2.38
N LYS A 153 -15.05 1.70 -1.93
CA LYS A 153 -16.35 1.46 -1.24
C LYS A 153 -16.34 0.79 0.14
N GLU A 154 -15.18 0.49 0.74
CA GLU A 154 -15.16 0.08 2.14
C GLU A 154 -15.44 1.25 3.07
N LYS A 155 -16.17 0.99 4.16
CA LYS A 155 -16.54 2.02 5.13
C LYS A 155 -15.27 2.59 5.78
N GLU A 156 -15.16 3.92 5.79
CA GLU A 156 -14.14 4.62 6.57
C GLU A 156 -14.45 4.42 8.06
N GLN A 157 -13.66 3.59 8.73
CA GLN A 157 -13.78 3.30 10.16
C GLN A 157 -13.05 4.35 11.00
N ILE A 158 -11.94 4.87 10.45
CA ILE A 158 -11.08 5.87 11.04
C ILE A 158 -10.58 6.78 9.90
N GLY A 159 -10.90 8.08 9.94
CA GLY A 159 -10.53 9.04 8.89
C GLY A 159 -10.69 10.52 9.29
N PRO A 160 -10.77 11.46 8.34
CA PRO A 160 -10.86 12.91 8.62
C PRO A 160 -12.11 13.30 9.39
N SER A 161 -13.19 12.55 9.18
CA SER A 161 -14.47 12.71 9.86
C SER A 161 -14.41 12.43 11.36
N SER A 162 -13.29 11.90 11.85
CA SER A 162 -13.18 11.39 13.21
C SER A 162 -12.72 12.40 14.26
N PHE A 163 -12.03 13.51 13.94
CA PHE A 163 -11.77 14.64 14.87
C PHE A 163 -11.19 15.88 14.14
N ASP A 164 -11.65 17.08 14.52
CA ASP A 164 -11.09 18.40 14.16
C ASP A 164 -9.90 18.71 15.10
N ASP A 165 -8.67 18.73 14.60
CA ASP A 165 -7.51 19.22 15.38
C ASP A 165 -6.65 20.16 14.53
N LYS A 166 -7.16 21.38 14.34
CA LYS A 166 -6.46 22.49 13.68
C LYS A 166 -5.46 23.14 14.64
N ASN A 167 -4.35 22.48 14.97
CA ASN A 167 -3.16 23.14 15.54
C ASN A 167 -1.96 22.18 15.61
N ALA A 168 -1.22 22.06 14.50
CA ALA A 168 0.10 21.41 14.50
C ALA A 168 1.16 22.39 13.99
N THR A 169 2.05 22.82 14.88
CA THR A 169 3.22 23.62 14.55
C THR A 169 4.31 22.69 13.99
N LEU A 170 4.70 22.93 12.73
CA LEU A 170 5.71 22.14 12.00
C LEU A 170 7.05 22.16 12.74
N LYS A 171 7.53 21.00 13.20
CA LYS A 171 8.97 20.79 13.43
C LYS A 171 9.59 20.43 12.08
N LEU A 172 10.47 21.29 11.55
CA LEU A 172 11.32 20.95 10.41
C LEU A 172 12.23 19.78 10.80
N SER A 173 11.84 18.59 10.39
CA SER A 173 12.74 17.43 10.27
C SER A 173 12.92 17.13 8.78
N ASP A 174 14.06 16.56 8.39
CA ASP A 174 14.33 16.13 7.00
C ASP A 174 13.40 14.96 6.63
N HIS A 175 12.18 15.27 6.17
CA HIS A 175 11.20 14.30 5.72
C HIS A 175 10.94 14.47 4.23
N LYS A 176 10.97 13.36 3.47
CA LYS A 176 10.60 13.35 2.06
C LYS A 176 9.18 12.82 1.91
N PRO A 177 8.28 13.54 1.23
CA PRO A 177 6.92 13.09 1.03
C PRO A 177 6.90 11.84 0.12
N LYS A 178 6.14 10.82 0.48
CA LYS A 178 5.97 9.60 -0.31
C LYS A 178 4.94 9.77 -1.44
N THR A 179 5.09 10.84 -2.23
CA THR A 179 4.27 11.16 -3.41
C THR A 179 5.14 11.52 -4.61
N ILE A 180 4.72 11.12 -5.81
CA ILE A 180 5.28 11.64 -7.07
C ILE A 180 4.15 12.38 -7.80
N PRO A 181 4.34 13.68 -8.14
CA PRO A 181 3.35 14.42 -8.91
C PRO A 181 3.03 13.73 -10.23
N TYR A 182 1.75 13.69 -10.61
CA TYR A 182 1.28 13.10 -11.86
C TYR A 182 2.07 13.60 -13.07
N GLU A 183 2.33 14.91 -13.14
CA GLU A 183 3.05 15.53 -14.25
C GLU A 183 4.47 14.97 -14.40
N SER A 184 5.17 14.71 -13.29
CA SER A 184 6.51 14.09 -13.31
C SER A 184 6.47 12.66 -13.86
N ILE A 185 5.42 11.90 -13.53
CA ILE A 185 5.21 10.54 -14.05
C ILE A 185 4.87 10.60 -15.53
N PHE A 186 3.96 11.49 -15.93
CA PHE A 186 3.59 11.70 -17.32
C PHE A 186 4.80 12.07 -18.18
N GLN A 187 5.65 13.01 -17.72
CA GLN A 187 6.88 13.39 -18.41
C GLN A 187 7.87 12.23 -18.54
N HIS A 188 8.03 11.44 -17.47
CA HIS A 188 8.89 10.26 -17.51
C HIS A 188 8.39 9.24 -18.54
N VAL A 189 7.13 8.79 -18.41
CA VAL A 189 6.57 7.73 -19.28
C VAL A 189 6.44 8.21 -20.73
N SER A 190 6.05 9.46 -20.97
CA SER A 190 5.99 10.01 -22.33
C SER A 190 7.36 10.01 -23.01
N SER A 191 8.44 10.30 -22.27
CA SER A 191 9.82 10.24 -22.79
C SER A 191 10.28 8.84 -23.22
N LEU A 192 9.62 7.78 -22.73
CA LEU A 192 9.91 6.39 -23.10
C LEU A 192 9.25 5.99 -24.43
N THR A 193 8.41 6.84 -25.00
CA THR A 193 7.64 6.55 -26.21
C THR A 193 7.81 7.66 -27.24
N ASN A 194 7.60 7.35 -28.53
CA ASN A 194 7.65 8.34 -29.60
C ASN A 194 6.24 8.84 -30.00
N ILE A 195 5.30 8.87 -29.05
CA ILE A 195 3.89 9.25 -29.29
C ILE A 195 3.66 10.69 -28.84
N ASN A 196 2.95 11.49 -29.63
CA ASN A 196 2.56 12.86 -29.25
C ASN A 196 1.10 12.90 -28.77
N THR A 197 0.88 12.63 -27.49
CA THR A 197 -0.44 12.65 -26.86
C THR A 197 -0.32 13.15 -25.41
N THR A 198 -1.41 13.68 -24.86
CA THR A 198 -1.50 14.04 -23.43
C THR A 198 -2.11 12.92 -22.59
N ASP A 199 -2.45 11.80 -23.23
CA ASP A 199 -3.01 10.64 -22.56
C ASP A 199 -1.93 9.71 -22.02
N ILE A 200 -1.69 9.77 -20.70
CA ILE A 200 -0.76 8.85 -20.02
C ILE A 200 -1.08 7.37 -20.28
N GLY A 201 -2.36 7.02 -20.43
CA GLY A 201 -2.77 5.64 -20.67
C GLY A 201 -2.25 5.12 -21.99
N THR A 202 -2.21 5.96 -23.03
CA THR A 202 -1.64 5.59 -24.32
C THR A 202 -0.15 5.29 -24.21
N HIS A 203 0.61 6.11 -23.47
CA HIS A 203 2.04 5.88 -23.25
C HIS A 203 2.30 4.62 -22.40
N LEU A 204 1.54 4.42 -21.33
CA LEU A 204 1.65 3.25 -20.47
C LEU A 204 1.33 1.96 -21.24
N LEU A 205 0.31 1.96 -22.09
CA LEU A 205 -0.02 0.81 -22.94
C LEU A 205 1.03 0.56 -24.02
N GLU A 206 1.58 1.60 -24.64
CA GLU A 206 2.63 1.45 -25.64
C GLU A 206 3.88 0.80 -25.03
N PHE A 207 4.29 1.26 -23.85
CA PHE A 207 5.53 0.80 -23.23
C PHE A 207 5.39 -0.51 -22.46
N PHE A 208 4.29 -0.71 -21.72
CA PHE A 208 4.08 -1.88 -20.87
C PHE A 208 3.09 -2.91 -21.45
N GLY A 209 2.36 -2.59 -22.51
CA GLY A 209 1.41 -3.52 -23.14
C GLY A 209 0.35 -4.04 -22.16
N SER A 210 0.21 -5.37 -22.10
CA SER A 210 -0.71 -6.05 -21.18
C SER A 210 -0.33 -5.89 -19.70
N ASP A 211 0.93 -5.52 -19.42
CA ASP A 211 1.42 -5.30 -18.07
C ASP A 211 1.06 -3.92 -17.54
N ALA A 212 0.46 -3.04 -18.34
CA ALA A 212 -0.15 -1.80 -17.83
C ALA A 212 -1.37 -2.11 -16.93
N SER A 213 -1.70 -1.19 -16.02
CA SER A 213 -2.92 -1.26 -15.20
C SER A 213 -4.17 -1.54 -16.06
N LEU A 214 -5.08 -2.33 -15.51
CA LEU A 214 -6.43 -2.56 -16.06
C LEU A 214 -7.14 -1.25 -16.41
N ARG A 215 -6.89 -0.19 -15.63
CA ARG A 215 -7.51 1.12 -15.82
C ARG A 215 -7.23 1.73 -17.19
N PHE A 216 -6.06 1.46 -17.76
CA PHE A 216 -5.68 1.97 -19.07
C PHE A 216 -6.10 1.02 -20.20
N ARG A 217 -6.36 -0.25 -19.90
CA ARG A 217 -6.78 -1.26 -20.87
C ARG A 217 -8.29 -1.31 -21.12
N LEU A 218 -9.09 -0.87 -20.16
CA LEU A 218 -10.56 -0.95 -20.20
C LEU A 218 -11.19 0.28 -20.85
N THR A 219 -12.33 0.07 -21.53
CA THR A 219 -13.11 1.18 -22.10
C THR A 219 -13.88 1.93 -21.01
N SER A 220 -14.32 3.16 -21.30
CA SER A 220 -15.17 3.92 -20.36
C SER A 220 -16.43 3.15 -19.95
N ARG A 221 -17.00 2.35 -20.85
CA ARG A 221 -18.17 1.51 -20.56
C ARG A 221 -17.83 0.35 -19.62
N ASP A 222 -16.69 -0.30 -19.81
CA ASP A 222 -16.24 -1.39 -18.92
C ASP A 222 -15.89 -0.86 -17.52
N LEU A 223 -15.36 0.36 -17.44
CA LEU A 223 -15.09 1.03 -16.17
C LEU A 223 -16.39 1.37 -15.43
N GLU A 224 -17.44 1.80 -16.15
CA GLU A 224 -18.78 2.03 -15.59
C GLU A 224 -19.50 0.74 -15.19
N GLU A 225 -19.38 -0.34 -15.98
CA GLU A 225 -19.93 -1.66 -15.63
C GLU A 225 -19.15 -2.34 -14.49
N GLY A 226 -17.84 -2.11 -14.37
CA GLY A 226 -17.02 -2.53 -13.23
C GLY A 226 -17.45 -1.91 -11.89
N VAL A 227 -18.20 -0.80 -11.92
CA VAL A 227 -18.84 -0.20 -10.74
C VAL A 227 -19.89 -1.15 -10.12
N LEU A 228 -20.41 -2.13 -10.88
CA LEU A 228 -21.38 -3.14 -10.43
C LEU A 228 -20.75 -4.32 -9.66
N LEU A 229 -19.42 -4.32 -9.47
CA LEU A 229 -18.76 -5.31 -8.63
C LEU A 229 -19.18 -5.14 -7.15
N LYS A 230 -19.26 -6.26 -6.43
CA LYS A 230 -19.62 -6.33 -5.00
C LYS A 230 -18.67 -5.48 -4.15
N PRO A 231 -19.07 -5.09 -2.91
CA PRO A 231 -18.16 -4.50 -1.94
C PRO A 231 -16.94 -5.41 -1.72
N ASP A 232 -15.79 -4.81 -1.46
CA ASP A 232 -14.51 -5.50 -1.34
C ASP A 232 -14.36 -6.07 0.09
N GLU A 233 -14.32 -7.40 0.29
CA GLU A 233 -14.20 -8.02 1.63
C GLU A 233 -12.77 -7.91 2.25
N GLY A 234 -12.05 -6.81 2.00
CA GLY A 234 -10.67 -6.58 2.44
C GLY A 234 -10.52 -5.61 3.63
N ILE A 235 -9.31 -5.58 4.22
CA ILE A 235 -8.94 -4.63 5.28
C ILE A 235 -7.80 -3.76 4.78
N LEU A 236 -8.00 -2.44 4.67
CA LEU A 236 -6.98 -1.48 4.27
C LEU A 236 -6.59 -0.55 5.41
N LEU A 237 -5.30 -0.54 5.72
CA LEU A 237 -4.64 0.42 6.59
C LEU A 237 -3.80 1.35 5.71
N SER A 238 -4.25 2.59 5.54
CA SER A 238 -3.57 3.62 4.74
C SER A 238 -2.74 4.55 5.63
N GLY A 239 -1.55 4.95 5.19
CA GLY A 239 -0.64 5.80 5.96
C GLY A 239 -1.03 7.26 6.08
N CYS A 240 -1.99 7.73 5.28
CA CYS A 240 -2.51 9.09 5.40
C CYS A 240 -3.98 9.19 4.97
N GLN A 241 -4.63 10.27 5.40
CA GLN A 241 -5.86 10.75 4.80
C GLN A 241 -5.60 11.16 3.35
N SER A 242 -6.65 11.18 2.52
CA SER A 242 -6.55 11.53 1.11
C SER A 242 -5.79 12.85 0.88
N ASP A 243 -6.01 13.84 1.74
CA ASP A 243 -5.45 15.19 1.61
C ASP A 243 -4.18 15.45 2.45
N GLU A 244 -3.61 14.39 3.02
CA GLU A 244 -2.37 14.44 3.81
C GLU A 244 -1.23 13.65 3.17
N THR A 245 -0.02 13.86 3.67
CA THR A 245 1.22 13.33 3.11
C THR A 245 1.86 12.32 4.07
N SER A 246 2.07 11.08 3.62
CA SER A 246 2.94 10.11 4.30
C SER A 246 4.43 10.49 4.16
N ALA A 247 5.22 10.25 5.21
CA ALA A 247 6.60 10.69 5.32
C ALA A 247 7.63 9.53 5.31
N ASP A 248 8.69 9.69 4.50
CA ASP A 248 9.95 8.95 4.62
C ASP A 248 10.93 9.74 5.48
N MET A 249 11.41 9.12 6.56
CA MET A 249 12.29 9.74 7.55
C MET A 249 13.72 9.30 7.36
N SER A 250 14.63 10.27 7.25
CA SER A 250 16.07 10.04 7.22
C SER A 250 16.71 10.77 8.41
N PRO A 251 16.83 10.14 9.60
CA PRO A 251 17.41 10.80 10.75
C PRO A 251 18.88 11.17 10.46
N ASN A 252 19.16 12.47 10.48
CA ASN A 252 20.50 13.04 10.37
C ASN A 252 21.29 12.82 11.67
N MET A 253 21.66 11.58 12.01
CA MET A 253 22.76 11.25 12.93
C MET A 253 23.18 9.77 12.80
N SER A 254 24.48 9.57 12.94
CA SER A 254 25.37 8.40 12.88
C SER A 254 24.89 6.98 13.30
N ASN A 255 23.62 6.71 13.60
CA ASN A 255 23.12 5.36 13.94
C ASN A 255 21.63 5.08 13.61
N GLY A 256 20.87 6.04 13.06
CA GLY A 256 19.46 5.81 12.72
C GLY A 256 19.27 5.28 11.29
N LYS A 257 18.58 4.14 11.12
CA LYS A 257 18.12 3.70 9.80
C LYS A 257 16.92 4.54 9.36
N ALA A 258 16.81 4.83 8.07
CA ALA A 258 15.63 5.50 7.51
C ALA A 258 14.39 4.61 7.60
N TYR A 259 13.20 5.21 7.74
CA TYR A 259 11.93 4.49 7.90
C TYR A 259 10.73 5.30 7.40
N GLY A 260 9.67 4.61 6.98
CA GLY A 260 8.35 5.19 6.77
C GLY A 260 7.65 5.44 8.09
N ALA A 261 7.12 6.65 8.28
CA ALA A 261 6.54 7.05 9.55
C ALA A 261 5.37 6.13 9.96
N PHE A 262 4.50 5.74 9.02
CA PHE A 262 3.35 4.89 9.35
C PHE A 262 3.76 3.44 9.63
N SER A 263 4.60 2.85 8.78
CA SER A 263 5.12 1.49 8.97
C SER A 263 5.84 1.38 10.31
N ASN A 264 6.68 2.36 10.65
CA ASN A 264 7.38 2.39 11.92
C ASN A 264 6.42 2.55 13.12
N ALA A 265 5.39 3.38 13.01
CA ALA A 265 4.37 3.51 14.06
C ALA A 265 3.64 2.18 14.31
N VAL A 266 3.25 1.46 13.26
CA VAL A 266 2.67 0.11 13.39
C VAL A 266 3.66 -0.87 14.05
N GLN A 267 4.94 -0.84 13.67
CA GLN A 267 5.97 -1.67 14.31
C GLN A 267 6.11 -1.36 15.82
N ILE A 268 6.07 -0.10 16.23
CA ILE A 268 6.12 0.31 17.64
C ILE A 268 4.89 -0.23 18.39
N VAL A 269 3.69 -0.03 17.84
CA VAL A 269 2.44 -0.53 18.43
C VAL A 269 2.51 -2.05 18.63
N LEU A 270 2.95 -2.79 17.61
CA LEU A 270 3.10 -4.24 17.68
C LEU A 270 4.25 -4.68 18.63
N LYS A 271 5.27 -3.86 18.86
CA LYS A 271 6.33 -4.19 19.82
C LYS A 271 5.87 -4.00 21.26
N GLU A 272 5.13 -2.93 21.53
CA GLU A 272 4.71 -2.54 22.87
C GLU A 272 3.49 -3.32 23.38
N ASN A 273 2.62 -3.77 22.47
CA ASN A 273 1.38 -4.47 22.82
C ASN A 273 1.50 -5.94 22.43
N LYS A 274 1.95 -6.78 23.36
CA LYS A 274 2.15 -8.23 23.14
C LYS A 274 0.84 -9.03 23.00
N GLY A 275 -0.25 -8.51 23.55
CA GLY A 275 -1.57 -9.13 23.46
C GLY A 275 -2.21 -9.00 22.07
N LYS A 276 -3.43 -9.53 21.95
CA LYS A 276 -4.27 -9.33 20.75
C LYS A 276 -4.62 -7.85 20.62
N LEU A 277 -4.60 -7.36 19.39
CA LEU A 277 -5.09 -6.05 19.00
C LEU A 277 -6.12 -6.23 17.89
N SER A 278 -7.18 -5.43 17.89
CA SER A 278 -8.05 -5.32 16.72
C SER A 278 -7.40 -4.48 15.61
N ASN A 279 -7.92 -4.59 14.38
CA ASN A 279 -7.49 -3.72 13.28
C ASN A 279 -7.66 -2.23 13.64
N ARG A 280 -8.77 -1.88 14.31
CA ARG A 280 -9.04 -0.53 14.84
C ARG A 280 -7.99 -0.10 15.86
N GLU A 281 -7.67 -0.94 16.84
CA GLU A 281 -6.68 -0.62 17.87
C GLU A 281 -5.28 -0.37 17.30
N VAL A 282 -4.88 -1.14 16.28
CA VAL A 282 -3.59 -0.93 15.60
C VAL A 282 -3.52 0.48 15.01
N VAL A 283 -4.56 0.92 14.29
CA VAL A 283 -4.58 2.24 13.64
C VAL A 283 -4.70 3.38 14.65
N VAL A 284 -5.56 3.26 15.67
CA VAL A 284 -5.71 4.27 16.72
C VAL A 284 -4.40 4.47 17.47
N LYS A 285 -3.77 3.38 17.93
CA LYS A 285 -2.48 3.48 18.64
C LYS A 285 -1.37 3.98 17.71
N ALA A 286 -1.41 3.67 16.41
CA ALA A 286 -0.44 4.21 15.45
C ALA A 286 -0.59 5.73 15.29
N ARG A 287 -1.83 6.26 15.27
CA ARG A 287 -2.08 7.72 15.32
C ARG A 287 -1.49 8.36 16.58
N ASP A 288 -1.66 7.71 17.74
CA ASP A 288 -1.10 8.22 19.01
C ASP A 288 0.44 8.27 18.98
N VAL A 289 1.08 7.22 18.46
CA VAL A 289 2.55 7.17 18.28
C VAL A 289 3.02 8.30 17.36
N LEU A 290 2.33 8.51 16.24
CA LEU A 290 2.66 9.56 15.27
C LEU A 290 2.48 10.96 15.86
N LYS A 291 1.37 11.22 16.55
CA LYS A 291 1.11 12.47 17.26
C LYS A 291 2.18 12.73 18.33
N GLY A 292 2.55 11.71 19.10
CA GLY A 292 3.61 11.79 20.10
C GLY A 292 5.00 12.09 19.51
N GLN A 293 5.25 11.67 18.27
CA GLN A 293 6.48 11.96 17.52
C GLN A 293 6.42 13.28 16.74
N GLY A 294 5.27 13.95 16.72
CA GLY A 294 5.08 15.24 16.04
C GLY A 294 4.81 15.14 14.53
N PHE A 295 4.37 13.98 14.05
CA PHE A 295 3.91 13.82 12.67
C PHE A 295 2.50 14.39 12.49
N VAL A 296 2.24 14.99 11.33
CA VAL A 296 0.92 15.51 10.95
C VAL A 296 0.07 14.45 10.24
N GLN A 297 0.66 13.33 9.82
CA GLN A 297 -0.06 12.29 9.08
C GLN A 297 -1.06 11.56 10.01
N HIS A 298 -2.27 11.32 9.50
CA HIS A 298 -3.31 10.56 10.18
C HIS A 298 -3.64 9.29 9.39
N PRO A 299 -3.11 8.13 9.78
CA PRO A 299 -3.45 6.87 9.15
C PRO A 299 -4.94 6.56 9.18
N CYS A 300 -5.46 5.89 8.17
CA CYS A 300 -6.87 5.54 8.04
C CYS A 300 -7.11 4.03 8.06
N LEU A 301 -8.32 3.63 8.43
CA LEU A 301 -8.80 2.25 8.36
C LEU A 301 -10.05 2.19 7.49
N TYR A 302 -10.00 1.37 6.43
CA TYR A 302 -11.12 1.11 5.54
C TYR A 302 -11.44 -0.39 5.56
N CYS A 303 -12.61 -0.73 6.09
CA CYS A 303 -13.14 -2.10 6.15
C CYS A 303 -14.58 -2.12 6.68
N SER A 304 -15.23 -3.28 6.63
CA SER A 304 -16.51 -3.55 7.29
C SER A 304 -16.45 -3.34 8.81
N ASP A 305 -17.61 -3.16 9.44
CA ASP A 305 -17.69 -3.01 10.91
C ASP A 305 -17.17 -4.25 11.64
N GLU A 306 -17.44 -5.44 11.11
CA GLU A 306 -16.94 -6.72 11.65
C GLU A 306 -15.40 -6.79 11.58
N ASN A 307 -14.83 -6.45 10.42
CA ASN A 307 -13.38 -6.46 10.22
C ASN A 307 -12.65 -5.42 11.07
N ALA A 308 -13.29 -4.30 11.41
CA ALA A 308 -12.65 -3.24 12.19
C ALA A 308 -12.28 -3.72 13.61
N ASP A 309 -13.18 -4.50 14.23
CA ASP A 309 -13.03 -4.97 15.60
C ASP A 309 -12.45 -6.39 15.68
N ASP A 310 -12.31 -7.07 14.54
CA ASP A 310 -11.58 -8.33 14.42
C ASP A 310 -10.08 -8.20 14.75
N VAL A 311 -9.50 -9.31 15.21
CA VAL A 311 -8.09 -9.39 15.61
C VAL A 311 -7.19 -9.18 14.40
N PHE A 312 -6.26 -8.23 14.49
CA PHE A 312 -5.26 -7.95 13.46
C PHE A 312 -4.49 -9.22 13.08
N LEU A 313 -4.56 -9.59 11.79
CA LEU A 313 -4.00 -10.81 11.21
C LEU A 313 -4.44 -12.12 11.91
N LEU A 314 -5.61 -12.13 12.55
CA LEU A 314 -6.15 -13.30 13.27
C LEU A 314 -5.09 -13.95 14.17
N GLN A 315 -4.41 -13.12 14.98
CA GLN A 315 -3.28 -13.54 15.82
C GLN A 315 -3.64 -14.79 16.64
N MET A 316 -2.89 -15.88 16.43
CA MET A 316 -3.07 -17.09 17.23
C MET A 316 -2.58 -16.84 18.66
N LEU A 317 -3.35 -17.30 19.64
CA LEU A 317 -2.84 -17.44 20.99
C LEU A 317 -1.79 -18.56 20.97
N GLU A 318 -0.59 -18.27 21.46
CA GLU A 318 0.21 -19.33 22.04
C GLU A 318 -0.57 -19.84 23.27
N LEU A 319 -0.94 -21.14 23.23
CA LEU A 319 -1.40 -21.88 24.41
C LEU A 319 -0.21 -22.21 25.30
#